data_AF-A0A538T0Q5-F1
#
_entry.id   AF-A0A538T0Q5-F1
#
_cell.length_a   1.000
_cell.length_b   1.000
_cell.length_c   1.000
_cell.angle_alpha   90.00
_cell.angle_beta   90.00
_cell.angle_gamma   90.00
#
_symmetry.space_group_name_H-M   'P 1'
#
loop_
_entity.id
_entity.type
_entity.pdbx_description
1 polymer ?
#
loop_
_entity_poly.entity_id
_entity_poly.type
_entity_poly.pdbx_seq_one_letter_code
_entity_poly.pdbx_strand_id
1 'polypeptide(L)'
;KVVFCGLAARGRSGALEHVRLAYGSVAPVPLRAAQAEAALEGSKPGEAAVAAAREALARDIAPIDDIRSDREYRMTVAGNVLDQFLRAVRGTR
;
A
#
# COMPACT_ATOMS: atom_id res chain seq x y z
N LYS A 1 -6.97 9.43 -10.86
CA LYS A 1 -5.49 9.51 -10.70
C LYS A 1 -5.16 9.08 -9.27
N VAL A 2 -4.14 8.24 -9.06
CA VAL A 2 -3.61 7.87 -7.74
C VAL A 2 -2.11 8.13 -7.76
N VAL A 3 -1.58 8.71 -6.68
CA VAL A 3 -0.14 8.88 -6.48
C VAL A 3 0.29 7.98 -5.33
N PHE A 4 1.43 7.32 -5.45
CA PHE A 4 1.96 6.41 -4.44
C PHE A 4 3.45 6.65 -4.25
N CYS A 5 3.91 6.62 -3.00
CA CYS A 5 5.31 6.44 -2.67
C CYS A 5 5.45 5.41 -1.54
N GLY A 6 6.51 4.62 -1.61
CA GLY A 6 6.76 3.53 -0.68
C GLY A 6 8.25 3.37 -0.38
N LEU A 7 8.56 3.07 0.87
CA LEU A 7 9.87 2.65 1.35
C LEU A 7 9.68 1.36 2.16
N ALA A 8 10.53 0.38 1.93
CA ALA A 8 10.63 -0.81 2.76
C ALA A 8 12.07 -1.33 2.71
N ALA A 9 12.59 -1.73 3.86
CA ALA A 9 13.82 -2.50 3.97
C ALA A 9 13.50 -3.98 4.03
N ARG A 10 14.46 -4.82 3.61
CA ARG A 10 14.37 -6.27 3.79
C ARG A 10 15.42 -6.71 4.80
N GLY A 11 14.97 -7.20 5.94
CA GLY A 11 15.82 -7.73 6.99
C GLY A 11 16.54 -9.02 6.57
N ARG A 12 17.52 -9.45 7.37
CA ARG A 12 18.32 -10.66 7.10
C ARG A 12 17.47 -11.94 7.05
N SER A 13 16.33 -11.97 7.74
CA SER A 13 15.36 -13.07 7.74
C SER A 13 14.45 -13.09 6.50
N GLY A 14 14.56 -12.08 5.64
CA GLY A 14 13.64 -11.84 4.51
C GLY A 14 12.34 -11.14 4.91
N ALA A 15 12.19 -10.74 6.18
CA ALA A 15 11.06 -9.95 6.63
C ALA A 15 11.16 -8.49 6.16
N LEU A 16 10.00 -7.85 5.98
CA LEU A 16 9.90 -6.41 5.70
C LEU A 16 10.13 -5.63 6.99
N GLU A 17 10.95 -4.58 6.90
CA GLU A 17 11.31 -3.70 8.01
C GLU A 17 11.19 -2.24 7.55
N HIS A 18 10.91 -1.33 8.49
CA HIS A 18 10.83 0.11 8.22
C HIS A 18 9.85 0.48 7.10
N VAL A 19 8.69 -0.19 7.04
CA VAL A 19 7.71 0.03 5.96
C VAL A 19 7.05 1.39 6.10
N ARG A 20 7.12 2.22 5.05
CA ARG A 20 6.45 3.54 4.98
C ARG A 20 5.71 3.67 3.66
N LEU A 21 4.42 3.96 3.71
CA LEU A 21 3.54 4.03 2.55
C LEU A 21 2.72 5.32 2.57
N ALA A 22 2.76 6.10 1.50
CA ALA A 22 1.90 7.26 1.35
C ALA A 22 1.17 7.29 0.01
N TYR A 23 -0.05 7.81 0.05
CA TYR A 23 -0.96 7.90 -1.07
C TYR A 23 -1.47 9.33 -1.24
N GLY A 24 -1.68 9.72 -2.49
CA GLY A 24 -2.35 10.96 -2.88
C GLY A 24 -3.51 10.68 -3.82
N SER A 25 -4.45 11.63 -3.91
CA SER A 25 -5.68 11.52 -4.73
C SER A 25 -6.64 10.38 -4.32
N VAL A 26 -6.51 9.88 -3.09
CA VAL A 26 -7.38 8.83 -2.52
C VAL A 26 -8.12 9.31 -1.26
N ALA A 27 -7.79 10.50 -0.76
CA ALA A 27 -8.38 11.19 0.38
C ALA A 27 -8.29 12.72 0.15
N PRO A 28 -8.96 13.55 0.96
CA PRO A 28 -8.89 15.02 0.82
C PRO A 28 -7.48 15.61 0.93
N VAL A 29 -6.57 14.92 1.62
CA VAL A 29 -5.15 15.29 1.78
C VAL A 29 -4.27 14.06 1.52
N PRO A 30 -2.96 14.24 1.24
CA PRO A 30 -2.02 13.12 1.23
C PRO A 30 -2.11 12.32 2.53
N LEU A 31 -2.20 11.01 2.41
CA LEU A 31 -2.46 10.06 3.48
C LEU A 31 -1.26 9.14 3.63
N ARG A 32 -0.79 8.93 4.87
CA ARG A 32 0.09 7.82 5.22
C ARG A 32 -0.77 6.61 5.60
N ALA A 33 -0.51 5.46 4.97
CA ALA A 33 -1.31 4.23 5.16
C ALA A 33 -0.78 3.42 6.35
N ALA A 34 -1.00 3.93 7.57
CA ALA A 34 -0.41 3.39 8.79
C ALA A 34 -0.88 1.96 9.10
N GLN A 35 -2.13 1.61 8.79
CA GLN A 35 -2.63 0.26 9.01
C GLN A 35 -1.99 -0.71 8.01
N ALA A 36 -1.85 -0.30 6.75
CA ALA A 36 -1.14 -1.10 5.74
C ALA A 36 0.35 -1.29 6.10
N GLU A 37 1.02 -0.27 6.62
CA GLU A 37 2.39 -0.38 7.13
C GLU A 37 2.49 -1.41 8.26
N ALA A 38 1.61 -1.34 9.26
CA ALA A 38 1.58 -2.26 10.39
C ALA A 38 1.31 -3.71 9.96
N ALA A 39 0.47 -3.92 8.94
CA ALA A 39 0.21 -5.25 8.38
C ALA A 39 1.43 -5.85 7.66
N LEU A 40 2.36 -5.01 7.20
CA LEU A 40 3.53 -5.44 6.45
C LEU A 40 4.78 -5.62 7.32
N GLU A 41 4.91 -4.85 8.41
CA GLU A 41 6.08 -4.91 9.28
C GLU A 41 6.27 -6.33 9.87
N GLY A 42 7.48 -6.87 9.72
CA GLY A 42 7.81 -8.24 10.15
C GLY A 42 7.27 -9.36 9.25
N SER A 43 6.43 -9.06 8.26
CA SER A 43 5.91 -10.04 7.31
C SER A 43 6.93 -10.35 6.21
N LYS A 44 6.83 -11.53 5.58
CA LYS A 44 7.61 -11.83 4.36
C LYS A 44 6.85 -11.31 3.13
N PRO A 45 7.52 -10.66 2.16
CA PRO A 45 6.86 -10.19 0.96
C PRO A 45 6.32 -11.37 0.14
N GLY A 46 5.00 -11.42 -0.06
CA GLY A 46 4.29 -12.52 -0.71
C GLY A 46 2.80 -12.24 -0.81
N GLU A 47 2.04 -13.18 -1.39
CA GLU A 47 0.60 -13.00 -1.62
C GLU A 47 -0.19 -12.75 -0.33
N ALA A 48 0.17 -13.44 0.75
CA ALA A 48 -0.45 -13.23 2.06
C ALA A 48 -0.21 -11.80 2.60
N ALA A 49 1.00 -11.27 2.45
CA ALA A 49 1.33 -9.90 2.86
C ALA A 49 0.58 -8.87 1.99
N VAL A 50 0.47 -9.12 0.68
CA VAL A 50 -0.30 -8.26 -0.24
C VAL A 50 -1.78 -8.25 0.14
N ALA A 51 -2.37 -9.41 0.42
CA ALA A 51 -3.77 -9.52 0.83
C ALA A 51 -4.03 -8.78 2.15
N ALA A 52 -3.21 -9.02 3.17
CA ALA A 52 -3.34 -8.37 4.48
C ALA A 52 -3.18 -6.84 4.36
N ALA A 53 -2.18 -6.37 3.61
CA ALA A 53 -1.95 -4.94 3.42
C ALA A 53 -3.07 -4.27 2.63
N ARG A 54 -3.67 -4.95 1.64
CA ARG A 54 -4.85 -4.44 0.89
C ARG A 54 -6.08 -4.30 1.79
N GLU A 55 -6.33 -5.28 2.65
CA GLU A 55 -7.43 -5.21 3.61
C GLU A 55 -7.23 -4.04 4.59
N ALA A 56 -6.02 -3.88 5.10
CA ALA A 56 -5.66 -2.77 5.98
C ALA A 56 -5.75 -1.41 5.27
N LEU A 57 -5.31 -1.32 4.01
CA LEU A 57 -5.38 -0.11 3.20
C LEU A 57 -6.82 0.38 3.00
N ALA A 58 -7.79 -0.52 2.90
CA ALA A 58 -9.21 -0.17 2.83
C ALA A 58 -9.73 0.56 4.08
N ARG A 59 -9.04 0.42 5.22
CA ARG A 59 -9.33 1.13 6.47
C ARG A 59 -8.58 2.46 6.57
N ASP A 60 -7.46 2.61 5.85
CA ASP A 60 -6.69 3.86 5.78
C ASP A 60 -7.33 4.87 4.79
N ILE A 61 -7.89 4.38 3.68
CA ILE A 61 -8.40 5.23 2.61
C ILE A 61 -9.89 5.54 2.81
N ALA A 62 -10.24 6.83 2.74
CA ALA A 62 -11.61 7.32 2.68
C ALA A 62 -11.85 8.11 1.39
N PRO A 63 -12.15 7.45 0.24
CA PRO A 63 -12.38 8.16 -1.00
C PRO A 63 -13.68 8.95 -0.92
N ILE A 64 -13.61 10.23 -1.32
CA ILE A 64 -14.77 10.98 -1.79
C ILE A 64 -15.11 10.52 -3.20
N ASP A 65 -16.37 10.56 -3.62
CA ASP A 65 -16.77 10.37 -5.02
C ASP A 65 -16.72 11.72 -5.75
N ASP A 66 -16.12 11.77 -6.94
CA ASP A 66 -16.04 13.01 -7.73
C ASP A 66 -16.07 12.70 -9.23
N ILE A 67 -16.24 13.73 -10.07
CA ILE A 67 -16.33 13.58 -11.54
C ILE A 67 -15.08 12.95 -12.18
N ARG A 68 -13.98 12.82 -11.43
CA ARG A 68 -12.68 12.36 -11.94
C ARG A 68 -12.50 10.86 -11.75
N SER A 69 -13.26 10.22 -10.85
CA SER A 69 -13.30 8.77 -10.66
C SER A 69 -14.29 8.38 -9.56
N ASP A 70 -14.60 7.10 -9.45
CA ASP A 70 -15.39 6.56 -8.34
C ASP A 70 -14.50 5.93 -7.26
N ARG A 71 -15.02 5.82 -6.03
CA ARG A 71 -14.37 5.15 -4.89
C ARG A 71 -13.77 3.79 -5.25
N GLU A 72 -14.53 2.94 -5.95
CA GLU A 72 -14.10 1.58 -6.29
C GLU A 72 -12.88 1.56 -7.20
N TYR A 73 -12.84 2.44 -8.20
CA TYR A 73 -11.67 2.58 -9.08
C TYR A 73 -10.44 3.04 -8.31
N ARG A 74 -10.58 4.05 -7.44
CA ARG A 74 -9.46 4.56 -6.62
C ARG A 74 -8.91 3.46 -5.71
N MET A 75 -9.77 2.67 -5.08
CA MET A 75 -9.37 1.53 -4.25
C MET A 75 -8.64 0.46 -5.05
N THR A 76 -9.15 0.14 -6.24
CA THR A 76 -8.53 -0.85 -7.14
C THR A 76 -7.13 -0.41 -7.54
N VAL A 77 -6.97 0.84 -8.00
CA VAL A 77 -5.66 1.36 -8.41
C VAL A 77 -4.69 1.44 -7.22
N ALA A 78 -5.15 1.90 -6.05
CA ALA A 78 -4.33 1.97 -4.84
C ALA A 78 -3.80 0.59 -4.40
N GLY A 79 -4.66 -0.44 -4.48
CA GLY A 79 -4.27 -1.82 -4.23
C GLY A 79 -3.34 -2.41 -5.29
N ASN A 80 -3.46 -1.98 -6.56
CA ASN A 80 -2.60 -2.47 -7.65
C ASN A 80 -1.18 -1.91 -7.55
N VAL A 81 -1.02 -0.62 -7.25
CA VAL A 81 0.31 -0.01 -7.06
C VAL A 81 1.01 -0.55 -5.82
N LEU A 82 0.26 -0.90 -4.77
CA LEU A 82 0.79 -1.58 -3.58
C LEU A 82 1.35 -2.97 -3.92
N ASP A 83 0.61 -3.78 -4.68
CA ASP A 83 1.08 -5.09 -5.13
C ASP A 83 2.35 -4.95 -5.99
N GLN A 84 2.37 -4.02 -6.95
CA GLN A 84 3.55 -3.76 -7.77
C GLN A 84 4.78 -3.39 -6.91
N PHE A 85 4.61 -2.53 -5.91
CA PHE A 85 5.67 -2.18 -4.97
C PHE A 85 6.20 -3.40 -4.21
N LEU A 86 5.31 -4.22 -3.62
CA LEU A 86 5.70 -5.41 -2.86
C LEU A 86 6.40 -6.47 -3.72
N ARG A 87 5.99 -6.60 -5.00
CA ARG A 87 6.70 -7.46 -5.98
C ARG A 87 8.10 -6.94 -6.28
N ALA A 88 8.29 -5.63 -6.41
CA ALA A 88 9.60 -5.03 -6.63
C ALA A 88 10.53 -5.26 -5.43
N VAL A 89 10.03 -5.05 -4.20
CA VAL A 89 10.78 -5.32 -2.96
C VAL A 89 11.18 -6.80 -2.84
N ARG A 90 10.31 -7.72 -3.27
CA ARG A 90 10.64 -9.15 -3.34
C ARG A 90 11.74 -9.46 -4.35
N GLY A 91 11.70 -8.81 -5.52
CA GLY A 91 12.62 -9.07 -6.63
C GLY A 91 13.99 -8.39 -6.52
N THR A 92 14.17 -7.46 -5.58
CA THR A 92 15.44 -6.75 -5.40
C THR A 92 16.46 -7.73 -4.80
N ARG A 93 17.47 -8.12 -5.59
CA ARG A 93 18.60 -8.96 -5.14
C ARG A 93 19.64 -8.11 -4.45
#